data_AF-A0A661VC72-F1
#
_entry.id   AF-A0A661VC72-F1
#
_cell.length_a   1.000
_cell.length_b   1.000
_cell.length_c   1.000
_cell.angle_alpha   90.00
_cell.angle_beta   90.00
_cell.angle_gamma   90.00
#
_symmetry.space_group_name_H-M   'P 1'
#
loop_
_entity.id
_entity.type
_entity.pdbx_description
1 polymer ?
#
loop_
_entity_poly.entity_id
_entity_poly.type
_entity_poly.pdbx_seq_one_letter_code
_entity_poly.pdbx_strand_id
1 'polypeptide(L)'
;MQTQCSKCGFTIYNDLESCVQWCTYAVECVGEELYKKLKRKRIVFVCSGNSCRSQMAEALARKLSDRPNLEFISMGTDPAPEVAPEALQVLREKGIIWRGKPKSVQDKEPIDIAVSMGCEVACPVVPGTRRIDWDVEDPWGKDIEAYRQTLSIIREKIIELLKELD
;
A
#
# COMPACT_ATOMS: atom_id res chain seq x y z
N MET A 1 1.05 -20.44 20.27
CA MET A 1 1.96 -21.60 20.24
C MET A 1 2.75 -21.51 18.94
N GLN A 2 4.08 -21.58 18.99
CA GLN A 2 4.92 -21.62 17.79
C GLN A 2 5.22 -23.08 17.50
N THR A 3 5.05 -23.53 16.26
CA THR A 3 5.38 -24.89 15.83
C THR A 3 6.20 -24.84 14.55
N GLN A 4 7.03 -25.85 14.30
CA GLN A 4 7.77 -25.90 13.03
C GLN A 4 6.95 -26.59 11.94
N CYS A 5 6.98 -26.03 10.73
CA CYS A 5 6.38 -26.63 9.56
C CYS A 5 7.10 -27.93 9.20
N SER A 6 6.38 -29.05 9.10
CA SER A 6 6.96 -30.34 8.69
C SER A 6 7.36 -30.40 7.21
N LYS A 7 6.90 -29.46 6.37
CA LYS A 7 7.28 -29.37 4.95
C LYS A 7 8.54 -28.55 4.70
N CYS A 8 8.66 -27.38 5.35
CA CYS A 8 9.72 -26.41 5.05
C CYS A 8 10.60 -26.01 6.23
N GLY A 9 10.28 -26.44 7.44
CA GLY A 9 11.04 -26.13 8.67
C GLY A 9 10.84 -24.72 9.23
N PHE A 10 10.03 -23.86 8.59
CA PHE A 10 9.80 -22.49 9.08
C PHE A 10 8.91 -22.46 10.33
N THR A 11 9.12 -21.47 11.20
CA THR A 11 8.28 -21.27 12.39
C THR A 11 6.90 -20.77 11.97
N ILE A 12 5.89 -21.60 12.24
CA ILE A 12 4.49 -21.29 12.05
C ILE A 12 3.94 -20.65 13.33
N TYR A 13 3.30 -19.50 13.17
CA TYR A 13 2.53 -18.84 14.21
C TYR A 13 1.11 -19.41 14.17
N ASN A 14 0.54 -19.74 15.33
CA ASN A 14 -0.73 -20.48 15.46
C ASN A 14 -1.98 -19.80 14.87
N ASP A 15 -1.85 -18.68 14.15
CA ASP A 15 -2.93 -18.05 13.41
C ASP A 15 -2.81 -18.33 11.91
N LEU A 16 -3.92 -18.80 11.34
CA LEU A 16 -3.99 -19.24 9.94
C LEU A 16 -3.68 -18.11 8.95
N GLU A 17 -3.99 -16.86 9.30
CA GLU A 17 -3.70 -15.69 8.47
C GLU A 17 -2.20 -15.48 8.28
N SER A 18 -1.42 -15.46 9.37
CA SER A 18 0.04 -15.33 9.29
C SER A 18 0.67 -16.50 8.54
N CYS A 19 0.15 -17.71 8.71
CA CYS A 19 0.58 -18.87 7.91
C CYS A 19 0.40 -18.60 6.41
N VAL A 20 -0.78 -18.12 6.02
CA VAL A 20 -1.12 -17.84 4.62
C VAL A 20 -0.32 -16.67 4.05
N GLN A 21 -0.01 -15.65 4.86
CA GLN A 21 0.76 -14.51 4.37
C GLN A 21 2.21 -14.87 4.00
N TRP A 22 2.85 -15.73 4.80
CA TRP A 22 4.31 -15.90 4.77
C TRP A 22 4.79 -17.28 4.31
N CYS A 23 3.91 -18.28 4.21
CA CYS A 23 4.30 -19.65 3.85
C CYS A 23 4.17 -19.93 2.35
N THR A 24 5.27 -20.35 1.72
CA THR A 24 5.31 -20.79 0.31
C THR A 24 4.38 -21.98 0.04
N TYR A 25 4.10 -22.80 1.05
CA TYR A 25 3.25 -24.01 0.94
C TYR A 25 1.80 -23.77 1.37
N ALA A 26 1.39 -22.51 1.62
CA ALA A 26 0.08 -22.20 2.17
C ALA A 26 -1.07 -22.76 1.32
N VAL A 27 -0.99 -22.65 -0.02
CA VAL A 27 -2.02 -23.18 -0.94
C VAL A 27 -2.23 -24.67 -0.75
N GLU A 28 -1.15 -25.45 -0.61
CA GLU A 28 -1.23 -26.90 -0.40
C GLU A 28 -1.77 -27.27 0.98
N CYS A 29 -1.54 -26.42 1.97
CA CYS A 29 -1.97 -26.64 3.35
C CYS A 29 -3.44 -26.29 3.57
N VAL A 30 -3.93 -25.19 3.00
CA VAL A 30 -5.29 -24.68 3.26
C VAL A 30 -6.24 -24.83 2.08
N GLY A 31 -5.73 -25.20 0.90
CA GLY A 31 -6.47 -25.23 -0.36
C GLY A 31 -6.54 -23.85 -1.03
N GLU A 32 -6.74 -23.82 -2.35
CA GLU A 32 -6.75 -22.58 -3.13
C GLU A 32 -7.83 -21.58 -2.70
N GLU A 33 -9.03 -22.06 -2.39
CA GLU A 33 -10.17 -21.21 -2.04
C GLU A 33 -9.92 -20.46 -0.73
N LEU A 34 -9.49 -21.18 0.30
CA LEU A 34 -9.19 -20.60 1.61
C LEU A 34 -7.91 -19.75 1.57
N TYR A 35 -6.92 -20.15 0.76
CA TYR A 35 -5.73 -19.33 0.52
C TYR A 35 -6.12 -17.98 -0.11
N LYS A 36 -6.93 -17.96 -1.17
CA LYS A 36 -7.39 -16.72 -1.82
C LYS A 36 -8.19 -15.83 -0.88
N LYS A 37 -8.99 -16.42 0.01
CA LYS A 37 -9.77 -15.70 1.02
C LYS A 37 -8.90 -15.06 2.11
N LEU A 38 -7.86 -15.76 2.55
CA LEU A 38 -7.00 -15.34 3.65
C LEU A 38 -5.80 -14.52 3.20
N LYS A 39 -5.31 -14.70 1.96
CA LYS A 39 -4.17 -13.95 1.41
C LYS A 39 -4.60 -12.50 1.19
N ARG A 40 -3.96 -11.57 1.89
CA ARG A 40 -4.21 -10.15 1.66
C ARG A 40 -3.48 -9.75 0.38
N LYS A 41 -4.22 -9.13 -0.54
CA LYS A 41 -3.64 -8.50 -1.72
C LYS A 41 -3.03 -7.17 -1.27
N ARG A 42 -1.71 -7.07 -1.34
CA ARG A 42 -0.95 -5.91 -0.88
C ARG A 42 -0.76 -4.91 -2.02
N ILE A 43 -1.25 -3.70 -1.80
CA ILE A 43 -1.23 -2.59 -2.73
C ILE A 43 -0.32 -1.52 -2.15
N VAL A 44 0.74 -1.17 -2.89
CA VAL A 44 1.66 -0.10 -2.50
C VAL A 44 1.49 1.13 -3.37
N PHE A 45 1.39 2.29 -2.73
CA PHE A 45 1.46 3.59 -3.37
C PHE A 45 2.89 4.12 -3.27
N VAL A 46 3.50 4.47 -4.40
CA VAL A 46 4.89 4.91 -4.45
C VAL A 46 4.96 6.32 -5.05
N CYS A 47 5.61 7.23 -4.33
CA CYS A 47 6.01 8.54 -4.86
C CYS A 47 7.49 8.79 -4.53
N SER A 48 8.06 9.96 -4.84
CA SER A 48 9.48 10.21 -4.54
C SER A 48 9.75 10.24 -3.03
N GLY A 49 9.21 11.25 -2.33
CA GLY A 49 9.49 11.49 -0.91
C GLY A 49 8.72 10.65 0.12
N ASN A 50 7.70 9.88 -0.29
CA ASN A 50 6.70 9.31 0.64
C ASN A 50 6.21 10.30 1.71
N SER A 51 6.10 11.57 1.34
CA SER A 51 5.70 12.66 2.23
C SER A 51 4.32 13.23 1.89
N CYS A 52 3.89 13.12 0.62
CA CYS A 52 2.66 13.74 0.11
C CYS A 52 1.74 12.71 -0.56
N ARG A 53 1.87 12.55 -1.89
CA ARG A 53 0.96 11.76 -2.75
C ARG A 53 0.69 10.36 -2.22
N SER A 54 1.74 9.56 -1.98
CA SER A 54 1.55 8.18 -1.53
C SER A 54 1.02 8.05 -0.10
N GLN A 55 1.33 8.99 0.80
CA GLN A 55 0.75 9.04 2.15
C GLN A 55 -0.75 9.36 2.10
N MET A 56 -1.12 10.36 1.29
CA MET A 56 -2.52 10.71 1.06
C MET A 56 -3.31 9.56 0.45
N ALA A 57 -2.70 8.83 -0.48
CA ALA A 57 -3.33 7.67 -1.11
C ALA A 57 -3.54 6.51 -0.14
N GLU A 58 -2.54 6.15 0.66
CA GLU A 58 -2.69 5.10 1.67
C GLU A 58 -3.79 5.45 2.68
N ALA A 59 -3.80 6.69 3.16
CA ALA A 59 -4.79 7.19 4.10
C ALA A 59 -6.22 7.14 3.53
N LEU A 60 -6.40 7.58 2.29
CA LEU A 60 -7.68 7.53 1.59
C LEU A 60 -8.13 6.10 1.31
N ALA A 61 -7.24 5.23 0.84
CA ALA A 61 -7.58 3.85 0.52
C ALA A 61 -8.04 3.09 1.77
N ARG A 62 -7.33 3.24 2.88
CA ARG A 62 -7.75 2.69 4.19
C ARG A 62 -9.08 3.26 4.68
N LYS A 63 -9.41 4.50 4.34
CA LYS A 63 -10.69 5.12 4.72
C LYS A 63 -11.86 4.68 3.83
N LEU A 64 -11.60 4.38 2.57
CA LEU A 64 -12.61 4.07 1.55
C LEU A 64 -12.90 2.57 1.39
N SER A 65 -12.00 1.70 1.86
CA SER A 65 -12.13 0.25 1.73
C SER A 65 -12.21 -0.42 3.09
N ASP A 66 -13.35 -1.07 3.37
CA ASP A 66 -13.57 -1.94 4.54
C ASP A 66 -13.21 -3.41 4.24
N ARG A 67 -12.63 -3.69 3.06
CA ARG A 67 -12.32 -5.06 2.62
C ARG A 67 -11.13 -5.63 3.41
N PRO A 68 -11.30 -6.74 4.17
CA PRO A 68 -10.23 -7.27 5.03
C PRO A 68 -9.11 -7.97 4.26
N ASN A 69 -9.36 -8.33 2.99
CA ASN A 69 -8.40 -8.98 2.10
C ASN A 69 -7.53 -8.00 1.30
N LEU A 70 -7.65 -6.69 1.53
CA LEU A 70 -6.80 -5.68 0.91
C LEU A 70 -5.90 -5.04 1.97
N GLU A 71 -4.62 -4.91 1.65
CA GLU A 71 -3.64 -4.23 2.49
C GLU A 71 -3.04 -3.06 1.73
N PHE A 72 -3.19 -1.84 2.26
CA PHE A 72 -2.68 -0.63 1.64
C PHE A 72 -1.46 -0.13 2.38
N ILE A 73 -0.38 0.10 1.65
CA ILE A 73 0.86 0.66 2.16
C ILE A 73 1.39 1.76 1.24
N SER A 74 2.27 2.61 1.76
CA SER A 74 2.98 3.61 0.97
C SER A 74 4.49 3.56 1.20
N MET A 75 5.24 3.93 0.17
CA MET A 75 6.70 3.94 0.13
C MET A 75 7.22 5.09 -0.74
N GLY A 76 8.53 5.34 -0.64
CA GLY A 76 9.27 6.40 -1.30
C GLY A 76 10.58 5.90 -1.90
N THR A 77 10.97 6.42 -3.06
CA THR A 77 12.28 6.14 -3.64
C THR A 77 13.39 6.92 -2.94
N ASP A 78 13.09 8.12 -2.46
CA ASP A 78 13.99 8.96 -1.66
C ASP A 78 13.19 9.58 -0.49
N PRO A 79 12.95 8.80 0.60
CA PRO A 79 12.03 9.21 1.66
C PRO A 79 12.44 10.52 2.34
N ALA A 80 11.48 11.44 2.47
CA ALA A 80 11.64 12.65 3.25
C ALA A 80 11.77 12.34 4.76
N PRO A 81 12.25 13.28 5.58
CA PRO A 81 12.31 13.08 7.03
C PRO A 81 10.94 12.89 7.68
N GLU A 82 9.90 13.53 7.13
CA GLU A 82 8.54 13.52 7.66
C GLU A 82 7.47 13.66 6.58
N VAL A 83 6.21 13.38 6.97
CA VAL A 83 5.04 13.62 6.12
C VAL A 83 4.80 15.12 6.05
N ALA A 84 4.52 15.63 4.85
CA ALA A 84 4.28 17.06 4.65
C ALA A 84 3.11 17.55 5.52
N PRO A 85 3.27 18.66 6.27
CA PRO A 85 2.20 19.22 7.10
C PRO A 85 0.91 19.51 6.33
N GLU A 86 1.02 19.95 5.09
CA GLU A 86 -0.07 20.26 4.16
C GLU A 86 -0.84 18.99 3.79
N ALA A 87 -0.12 17.89 3.52
CA ALA A 87 -0.74 16.58 3.26
C ALA A 87 -1.54 16.09 4.47
N LEU A 88 -0.99 16.25 5.69
CA LEU A 88 -1.71 15.95 6.92
C LEU A 88 -2.92 16.88 7.12
N GLN A 89 -2.80 18.15 6.74
CA GLN A 89 -3.88 19.11 6.84
C GLN A 89 -5.06 18.74 5.93
N VAL A 90 -4.82 18.50 4.64
CA VAL A 90 -5.91 18.16 3.71
C VAL A 90 -6.57 16.81 4.05
N LEU A 91 -5.81 15.86 4.63
CA LEU A 91 -6.39 14.63 5.18
C LEU A 91 -7.30 14.90 6.38
N ARG A 92 -6.89 15.78 7.30
CA ARG A 92 -7.73 16.20 8.43
C ARG A 92 -9.00 16.89 7.97
N GLU A 93 -8.95 17.71 6.93
CA GLU A 93 -10.14 18.32 6.31
C GLU A 93 -11.15 17.26 5.81
N LYS A 94 -10.70 16.04 5.49
CA LYS A 94 -11.55 14.89 5.14
C LYS A 94 -11.88 13.98 6.33
N GLY A 95 -11.58 14.42 7.56
CA GLY A 95 -11.81 13.65 8.79
C GLY A 95 -10.86 12.47 8.97
N ILE A 96 -9.69 12.48 8.32
CA ILE A 96 -8.68 11.43 8.43
C ILE A 96 -7.52 11.93 9.31
N ILE A 97 -7.35 11.33 10.48
CA ILE A 97 -6.17 11.55 11.32
C ILE A 97 -5.11 10.55 10.88
N TRP A 98 -4.04 11.05 10.25
CA TRP A 98 -2.97 10.22 9.70
C TRP A 98 -1.69 10.33 10.51
N ARG A 99 -1.04 9.18 10.76
CA ARG A 99 0.23 9.07 11.50
C ARG A 99 1.26 8.23 10.75
N GLY A 100 1.19 8.27 9.41
CA GLY A 100 2.18 7.63 8.56
C GLY A 100 3.58 8.22 8.76
N LYS A 101 4.58 7.45 8.35
CA LYS A 101 5.98 7.88 8.29
C LYS A 101 6.53 7.56 6.91
N PRO A 102 7.41 8.41 6.36
CA PRO A 102 8.13 8.08 5.14
C PRO A 102 8.93 6.78 5.30
N LYS A 103 8.86 5.90 4.30
CA LYS A 103 9.53 4.59 4.25
C LYS A 103 10.14 4.36 2.88
N SER A 104 11.21 3.59 2.82
CA SER A 104 11.93 3.32 1.57
C SER A 104 11.28 2.18 0.79
N VAL A 105 11.25 2.32 -0.54
CA VAL A 105 10.82 1.27 -1.46
C VAL A 105 11.76 0.06 -1.50
N GLN A 106 12.96 0.19 -0.91
CA GLN A 106 13.92 -0.90 -0.78
C GLN A 106 13.52 -1.91 0.31
N ASP A 107 12.50 -1.59 1.11
CA ASP A 107 11.89 -2.54 2.04
C ASP A 107 11.26 -3.69 1.23
N LYS A 108 11.90 -4.86 1.27
CA LYS A 108 11.57 -6.04 0.44
C LYS A 108 10.30 -6.75 0.91
N GLU A 109 9.20 -6.04 0.89
CA GLU A 109 7.90 -6.60 1.23
C GLU A 109 7.25 -7.23 -0.02
N PRO A 110 6.54 -8.36 0.12
CA PRO A 110 5.78 -8.92 -0.99
C PRO A 110 4.65 -7.97 -1.39
N ILE A 111 4.63 -7.57 -2.67
CA ILE A 111 3.69 -6.59 -3.23
C ILE A 111 2.96 -7.23 -4.41
N ASP A 112 1.62 -7.19 -4.39
CA ASP A 112 0.79 -7.69 -5.49
C ASP A 112 0.51 -6.60 -6.52
N ILE A 113 0.28 -5.36 -6.07
CA ILE A 113 0.03 -4.20 -6.93
C ILE A 113 0.90 -3.03 -6.50
N ALA A 114 1.64 -2.45 -7.44
CA ALA A 114 2.40 -1.23 -7.25
C ALA A 114 1.78 -0.08 -8.07
N VAL A 115 1.41 0.99 -7.39
CA VAL A 115 0.84 2.22 -7.98
C VAL A 115 1.89 3.32 -7.90
N SER A 116 2.48 3.69 -9.03
CA SER A 116 3.40 4.83 -9.13
C SER A 116 2.62 6.14 -9.29
N MET A 117 3.09 7.18 -8.61
CA MET A 117 2.50 8.51 -8.64
C MET A 117 3.54 9.52 -9.14
N GLY A 118 3.86 9.46 -10.44
CA GLY A 118 4.78 10.36 -11.14
C GLY A 118 5.97 9.67 -11.83
N CYS A 119 6.48 10.30 -12.89
CA CYS A 119 7.47 9.74 -13.83
C CYS A 119 8.85 9.39 -13.25
N GLU A 120 9.23 9.95 -12.10
CA GLU A 120 10.60 9.81 -11.54
C GLU A 120 10.75 8.59 -10.61
N VAL A 121 9.71 7.78 -10.46
CA VAL A 121 9.64 6.74 -9.43
C VAL A 121 9.97 5.37 -10.04
N ALA A 122 11.17 4.86 -9.80
CA ALA A 122 11.52 3.48 -10.12
C ALA A 122 10.77 2.52 -9.18
N CYS A 123 9.72 1.87 -9.70
CA CYS A 123 8.99 0.84 -8.95
C CYS A 123 9.90 -0.35 -8.58
N PRO A 124 9.72 -0.95 -7.39
CA PRO A 124 10.49 -2.10 -6.98
C PRO A 124 10.24 -3.24 -7.98
N VAL A 125 11.32 -3.86 -8.46
CA VAL A 125 11.23 -4.98 -9.43
C VAL A 125 10.92 -6.25 -8.66
N VAL A 126 9.64 -6.41 -8.30
CA VAL A 126 9.11 -7.63 -7.73
C VAL A 126 8.42 -8.43 -8.85
N PRO A 127 8.87 -9.66 -9.17
CA PRO A 127 8.23 -10.52 -10.16
C PRO A 127 6.77 -10.81 -9.78
N GLY A 128 5.86 -10.74 -10.76
CA GLY A 128 4.44 -11.00 -10.55
C GLY A 128 3.61 -9.81 -10.05
N THR A 129 4.24 -8.67 -9.73
CA THR A 129 3.53 -7.45 -9.31
C THR A 129 2.86 -6.75 -10.49
N ARG A 130 1.54 -6.50 -10.39
CA ARG A 130 0.81 -5.64 -11.33
C ARG A 130 1.23 -4.19 -11.10
N ARG A 131 1.60 -3.48 -12.17
CA ARG A 131 2.01 -2.07 -12.11
C ARG A 131 0.93 -1.18 -12.67
N ILE A 132 0.69 -0.06 -12.00
CA ILE A 132 -0.28 0.97 -12.39
C ILE A 132 0.42 2.32 -12.27
N ASP A 133 0.30 3.17 -13.27
CA ASP A 133 0.78 4.54 -13.22
C ASP A 133 -0.40 5.50 -13.18
N TRP A 134 -0.42 6.37 -12.16
CA TRP A 134 -1.49 7.33 -11.96
C TRP A 134 -1.15 8.74 -12.44
N ASP A 135 0.10 9.01 -12.84
CA ASP A 135 0.59 10.31 -13.31
C ASP A 135 -0.04 11.49 -12.55
N VAL A 136 0.29 11.57 -11.26
CA VAL A 136 -0.25 12.60 -10.36
C VAL A 136 0.82 13.66 -10.11
N GLU A 137 0.52 14.89 -10.48
CA GLU A 137 1.41 16.04 -10.29
C GLU A 137 1.83 16.19 -8.81
N ASP A 138 3.10 16.51 -8.58
CA ASP A 138 3.63 16.71 -7.22
C ASP A 138 3.14 18.05 -6.63
N PRO A 139 2.46 18.03 -5.47
CA PRO A 139 2.10 19.26 -4.77
C PRO A 139 3.25 19.82 -3.92
N TRP A 140 4.39 19.12 -3.78
CA TRP A 140 5.49 19.57 -2.91
C TRP A 140 5.94 21.00 -3.21
N GLY A 141 6.00 21.83 -2.17
CA GLY A 141 6.43 23.23 -2.26
C GLY A 141 5.40 24.19 -2.87
N LYS A 142 4.20 23.70 -3.23
CA LYS A 142 3.08 24.52 -3.71
C LYS A 142 2.15 24.89 -2.57
N ASP A 143 1.14 25.71 -2.88
CA ASP A 143 0.12 26.10 -1.92
C ASP A 143 -0.81 24.94 -1.50
N ILE A 144 -1.59 25.16 -0.44
CA ILE A 144 -2.52 24.16 0.09
C ILE A 144 -3.60 23.75 -0.93
N GLU A 145 -3.92 24.60 -1.91
CA GLU A 145 -4.94 24.30 -2.90
C GLU A 145 -4.45 23.23 -3.88
N ALA A 146 -3.16 23.27 -4.25
CA ALA A 146 -2.53 22.19 -4.99
C ALA A 146 -2.65 20.84 -4.25
N TYR A 147 -2.42 20.81 -2.93
CA TYR A 147 -2.60 19.59 -2.13
C TYR A 147 -4.06 19.10 -2.13
N ARG A 148 -5.04 20.00 -2.07
CA ARG A 148 -6.47 19.63 -2.14
C ARG A 148 -6.84 19.04 -3.50
N GLN A 149 -6.36 19.66 -4.58
CA GLN A 149 -6.57 19.17 -5.95
C GLN A 149 -5.93 17.78 -6.13
N THR A 150 -4.67 17.62 -5.72
CA THR A 150 -3.98 16.33 -5.73
C THR A 150 -4.75 15.27 -4.91
N LEU A 151 -5.23 15.62 -3.71
CA LEU A 151 -6.01 14.70 -2.88
C LEU A 151 -7.31 14.27 -3.57
N SER A 152 -8.00 15.20 -4.27
CA SER A 152 -9.23 14.89 -5.02
C SER A 152 -8.96 13.92 -6.16
N ILE A 153 -7.91 14.15 -6.95
CA ILE A 153 -7.50 13.26 -8.05
C ILE A 153 -7.16 11.88 -7.51
N ILE A 154 -6.38 11.80 -6.42
CA ILE A 154 -6.03 10.52 -5.78
C ILE A 154 -7.28 9.79 -5.30
N ARG A 155 -8.25 10.50 -4.73
CA ARG A 155 -9.51 9.90 -4.26
C ARG A 155 -10.28 9.23 -5.40
N GLU A 156 -10.40 9.90 -6.55
CA GLU A 156 -11.10 9.37 -7.72
C GLU A 156 -10.40 8.10 -8.25
N LYS A 157 -9.08 8.16 -8.41
CA LYS A 157 -8.27 7.01 -8.86
C LYS A 157 -8.33 5.82 -7.90
N ILE A 158 -8.40 6.06 -6.58
CA ILE A 158 -8.62 4.99 -5.59
C ILE A 158 -9.99 4.35 -5.77
N ILE A 159 -11.04 5.15 -5.98
CA ILE A 159 -12.39 4.62 -6.19
C ILE A 159 -12.44 3.74 -7.44
N GLU A 160 -11.79 4.15 -8.53
CA GLU A 160 -11.67 3.35 -9.75
C GLU A 160 -10.90 2.05 -9.50
N LEU A 161 -9.73 2.14 -8.85
CA LEU A 161 -8.93 0.96 -8.50
C LEU A 161 -9.72 -0.03 -7.64
N LEU A 162 -10.47 0.42 -6.64
CA LEU A 162 -11.25 -0.46 -5.79
C LEU A 162 -12.35 -1.20 -6.56
N LYS A 163 -12.97 -0.58 -7.57
CA LYS A 163 -13.95 -1.23 -8.45
C LYS A 163 -13.31 -2.30 -9.35
N GLU A 164 -12.07 -2.11 -9.77
CA GLU A 164 -11.34 -3.13 -10.55
C GLU A 164 -10.88 -4.31 -9.71
N LEU A 165 -10.83 -4.16 -8.38
CA LEU A 165 -10.41 -5.18 -7.43
C LEU A 165 -11.57 -5.98 -6.84
N ASP A 166 -12.79 -5.73 -7.30
CA ASP A 166 -13.97 -6.57 -7.04
C ASP A 166 -13.90 -7.91 -7.77
#